data_AF-A0A9E2CQC4-F1
#
_entry.id   AF-A0A9E2CQC4-F1
#
_cell.length_a   1.000
_cell.length_b   1.000
_cell.length_c   1.000
_cell.angle_alpha   90.00
_cell.angle_beta   90.00
_cell.angle_gamma   90.00
#
_symmetry.space_group_name_H-M   'P 1'
#
loop_
_entity.id
_entity.type
_entity.pdbx_description
1 polymer ?
#
loop_
_entity_poly.entity_id
_entity_poly.type
_entity_poly.pdbx_seq_one_letter_code
_entity_poly.pdbx_strand_id
1 'polypeptide(L)'
;MDVILRKYGNSTVAVIPPPVLRDIGIAAGQTMTLDTTADGKIILTRKHKYTLAELMAQCDLTAPRAPDPWDDAPPVGGELL
;
A
#
# COMPACT_ATOMS: atom_id res chain seq x y z
N MET A 1 20.05 -17.72 3.22
CA MET A 1 20.86 -16.84 2.36
C MET A 1 21.01 -15.55 3.11
N ASP A 2 22.24 -15.14 3.37
CA ASP A 2 22.51 -13.96 4.19
C ASP A 2 22.82 -12.77 3.29
N VAL A 3 22.21 -11.63 3.59
CA VAL A 3 22.41 -10.38 2.84
C VAL A 3 22.94 -9.34 3.80
N ILE A 4 24.03 -8.67 3.41
CA ILE A 4 24.62 -7.59 4.19
C ILE A 4 24.00 -6.27 3.76
N LEU A 5 23.48 -5.53 4.74
CA LEU A 5 23.04 -4.16 4.55
C LEU A 5 24.25 -3.25 4.40
N ARG A 6 24.28 -2.43 3.34
CA ARG A 6 25.37 -1.50 3.06
C ARG A 6 24.91 -0.06 3.22
N LYS A 7 25.78 0.79 3.74
CA LYS A 7 25.53 2.23 3.79
C LYS A 7 25.69 2.83 2.38
N TYR A 8 24.71 3.61 1.95
CA TYR A 8 24.70 4.35 0.70
C TYR A 8 24.30 5.80 0.99
N GLY A 9 25.29 6.68 1.18
CA GLY A 9 25.08 8.04 1.67
C GLY A 9 24.44 8.05 3.07
N ASN A 10 23.28 8.69 3.19
CA ASN A 10 22.47 8.72 4.41
C ASN A 10 21.45 7.58 4.51
N SER A 11 21.46 6.64 3.56
CA SER A 11 20.51 5.52 3.52
C SER A 11 21.23 4.19 3.67
N THR A 12 20.46 3.14 3.93
CA THR A 12 20.94 1.75 4.00
C THR A 12 20.28 0.96 2.88
N VAL A 13 21.06 0.19 2.13
CA VAL A 13 20.59 -0.60 1.00
C VAL A 13 20.84 -2.09 1.23
N ALA A 14 19.86 -2.91 0.86
CA ALA A 14 20.00 -4.36 0.77
C ALA A 14 20.30 -4.75 -0.69
N VAL A 15 21.34 -5.54 -0.91
CA VAL A 15 21.65 -6.04 -2.25
C VAL A 15 20.85 -7.33 -2.47
N ILE A 16 19.87 -7.27 -3.37
CA ILE A 16 19.05 -8.43 -3.72
C ILE A 16 19.67 -9.10 -4.97
N PRO A 17 20.04 -10.40 -4.90
CA PRO A 17 20.60 -11.13 -6.03
C PRO A 17 19.63 -11.20 -7.22
N PRO A 18 20.12 -11.16 -8.48
CA PRO A 18 19.28 -11.28 -9.67
C PRO A 18 18.38 -12.53 -9.74
N PRO A 19 18.80 -13.73 -9.28
CA PRO A 19 17.92 -14.90 -9.24
C PRO A 19 16.65 -14.66 -8.41
N VAL A 20 16.79 -14.07 -7.22
CA VAL A 20 15.66 -13.78 -6.33
C VAL A 20 14.67 -12.83 -6.98
N LEU A 21 15.17 -11.80 -7.68
CA LEU A 21 14.32 -10.86 -8.42
C LEU A 21 13.54 -11.55 -9.55
N ARG A 22 14.17 -12.50 -10.27
CA ARG A 22 13.51 -13.28 -11.33
C ARG A 22 12.45 -14.21 -10.78
N ASP A 23 12.73 -14.91 -9.68
CA ASP A 23 11.80 -15.87 -9.08
C ASP A 23 10.52 -15.18 -8.59
N ILE A 24 10.65 -13.97 -8.04
CA ILE A 24 9.51 -13.15 -7.60
C ILE A 24 9.01 -12.18 -8.67
N GLY A 25 9.54 -12.25 -9.91
CA GLY A 25 9.09 -11.48 -11.07
C GLY A 25 9.18 -9.95 -10.94
N ILE A 26 10.15 -9.42 -10.19
CA ILE A 26 10.39 -7.97 -10.07
C ILE A 26 11.66 -7.55 -10.80
N ALA A 27 11.73 -6.28 -11.19
CA ALA A 27 12.89 -5.72 -11.88
C ALA A 27 13.58 -4.62 -11.04
N ALA A 28 14.88 -4.47 -11.24
CA ALA A 28 15.61 -3.33 -10.68
C ALA A 28 15.03 -2.01 -11.23
N GLY A 29 14.83 -1.02 -10.36
CA GLY A 29 14.21 0.27 -10.71
C GLY A 29 12.68 0.28 -10.64
N GLN A 30 12.03 -0.84 -10.35
CA GLN A 30 10.58 -0.89 -10.13
C GLN A 30 10.20 -0.17 -8.82
N THR A 31 9.15 0.65 -8.86
CA THR A 31 8.63 1.30 -7.65
C THR A 31 7.92 0.29 -6.75
N MET A 32 8.30 0.26 -5.48
CA MET A 32 7.73 -0.58 -4.44
C MET A 32 7.35 0.27 -3.23
N THR A 33 6.39 -0.20 -2.44
CA THR A 33 6.11 0.33 -1.10
C THR A 33 6.91 -0.46 -0.06
N LEU A 34 7.39 0.25 0.95
CA LEU A 34 8.18 -0.29 2.05
C LEU A 34 7.37 -0.10 3.34
N ASP A 35 7.01 -1.21 3.97
CA ASP A 35 6.28 -1.21 5.23
C ASP A 35 7.05 -2.02 6.29
N THR A 36 6.89 -1.66 7.56
CA THR A 36 7.47 -2.40 8.69
C THR A 36 6.38 -3.00 9.55
N THR A 37 6.55 -4.26 9.92
CA THR A 37 5.63 -4.97 10.80
C THR A 37 6.09 -4.84 12.27
N ALA A 38 5.16 -4.98 13.22
CA ALA A 38 5.45 -4.83 14.65
C ALA A 38 6.51 -5.83 15.17
N ASP A 39 6.66 -6.98 14.51
CA ASP A 39 7.69 -8.00 14.76
C ASP A 39 9.03 -7.70 14.08
N GLY A 40 9.22 -6.49 13.55
CA GLY A 40 10.51 -6.03 13.00
C GLY A 40 10.80 -6.53 11.58
N LYS A 41 9.80 -7.04 10.87
CA LYS A 41 9.93 -7.45 9.46
C LYS A 41 9.81 -6.27 8.51
N ILE A 42 10.54 -6.34 7.41
CA ILE A 42 10.42 -5.41 6.29
C ILE A 42 9.58 -6.09 5.20
N ILE A 43 8.50 -5.44 4.79
CA ILE A 43 7.63 -5.90 3.71
C ILE A 43 7.81 -4.96 2.52
N LEU A 44 8.18 -5.54 1.38
CA LEU A 44 8.28 -4.84 0.10
C LEU A 44 7.13 -5.29 -0.80
N THR A 45 6.24 -4.37 -1.15
CA THR A 45 5.06 -4.67 -1.98
C THR A 45 5.15 -3.90 -3.30
N ARG A 46 4.76 -4.53 -4.41
CA ARG A 46 4.69 -3.83 -5.69
C ARG A 46 3.67 -2.71 -5.58
N LYS A 47 4.02 -1.51 -6.02
CA LYS A 47 3.04 -0.42 -6.07
C LYS A 47 2.05 -0.71 -7.20
N HIS A 48 0.90 -1.28 -6.86
CA HIS A 48 -0.18 -1.51 -7.82
C HIS A 48 -0.83 -0.18 -8.17
N LYS A 49 -0.97 0.08 -9.48
CA LYS A 49 -1.88 1.11 -9.97
C LYS A 49 -3.20 0.41 -10.20
N TYR A 50 -4.19 0.73 -9.37
CA TYR A 50 -5.53 0.18 -9.54
C TYR A 50 -6.23 0.90 -10.68
N THR A 51 -6.88 0.13 -11.54
CA THR A 51 -7.88 0.62 -12.48
C THR A 51 -9.25 0.67 -11.81
N LEU A 52 -10.14 1.53 -12.32
CA LEU A 52 -11.53 1.58 -11.82
C LEU A 52 -12.19 0.20 -11.86
N ALA A 53 -11.96 -0.56 -12.93
CA ALA A 53 -12.52 -1.90 -13.11
C ALA A 53 -12.04 -2.89 -12.02
N GLU A 54 -10.75 -2.86 -11.66
CA GLU A 54 -10.20 -3.72 -10.60
C GLU A 54 -10.77 -3.40 -9.22
N LEU A 55 -11.02 -2.11 -8.94
CA LEU A 55 -11.64 -1.69 -7.68
C LEU A 55 -13.11 -2.09 -7.65
N MET A 56 -13.84 -1.86 -8.74
CA MET A 56 -15.25 -2.24 -8.84
C MET A 56 -15.47 -3.74 -8.72
N ALA A 57 -14.57 -4.57 -9.26
CA ALA A 57 -14.65 -6.03 -9.14
C ALA A 57 -14.53 -6.54 -7.70
N GLN A 58 -13.98 -5.74 -6.78
CA GLN A 58 -13.88 -6.08 -5.35
C GLN A 58 -15.11 -5.65 -4.55
N CYS A 59 -15.98 -4.82 -5.13
CA CYS A 59 -17.21 -4.36 -4.48
C CYS A 59 -18.38 -5.32 -4.77
N ASP A 60 -19.11 -5.69 -3.72
CA ASP A 60 -20.44 -6.26 -3.88
C ASP A 60 -21.44 -5.15 -4.21
N LEU A 61 -21.79 -5.01 -5.48
CA LEU A 61 -22.73 -3.99 -5.96
C LEU A 61 -24.18 -4.28 -5.56
N THR A 62 -24.47 -5.46 -4.99
CA THR A 62 -25.79 -5.84 -4.48
C THR A 62 -25.90 -5.65 -2.97
N ALA A 63 -24.79 -5.30 -2.31
CA ALA A 63 -24.79 -5.08 -0.88
C ALA A 63 -25.74 -3.91 -0.51
N PRO A 64 -26.56 -4.06 0.54
CA PRO A 64 -27.38 -2.98 1.03
C PRO A 64 -26.48 -1.83 1.50
N ARG A 65 -26.92 -0.59 1.24
CA ARG A 65 -26.24 0.60 1.74
C ARG A 65 -26.16 0.52 3.27
N ALA A 66 -24.96 0.64 3.81
CA ALA A 66 -24.76 0.78 5.25
C ALA A 66 -25.32 2.14 5.72
N PRO A 67 -25.94 2.21 6.91
CA PRO A 67 -26.41 3.47 7.47
C PRO A 67 -25.22 4.43 7.65
N ASP A 68 -25.33 5.63 7.09
CA ASP A 68 -24.33 6.68 7.27
C ASP A 68 -24.76 7.53 8.48
N PRO A 69 -23.90 7.74 9.50
CA PRO A 69 -24.20 8.66 10.60
C PRO A 69 -24.59 10.07 10.14
N TRP A 70 -24.23 10.44 8.91
CA TRP A 70 -24.62 11.70 8.29
C TRP A 70 -26.08 11.75 7.81
N ASP A 71 -26.73 10.60 7.61
CA ASP A 71 -28.12 10.53 7.13
C ASP A 71 -29.11 11.17 8.11
N ASP A 72 -28.84 11.04 9.41
CA ASP A 72 -29.66 11.59 10.50
C ASP A 72 -28.97 12.73 11.26
N ALA A 73 -27.81 13.20 10.77
CA ALA A 73 -27.04 14.23 11.45
C ALA A 73 -27.79 15.58 11.44
N PRO A 74 -28.03 16.20 12.61
CA PRO A 74 -28.67 17.51 12.66
C PRO A 74 -27.76 18.59 12.05
N PRO A 75 -28.32 19.66 11.47
CA PRO A 75 -27.52 20.78 11.00
C PRO A 75 -26.76 21.42 12.18
N VAL A 76 -25.43 21.49 12.07
CA VAL A 76 -24.54 22.09 13.09
C VAL A 76 -24.09 23.51 12.75
N GLY A 77 -24.71 24.13 11.73
CA GLY A 77 -24.30 25.44 11.21
C GLY A 77 -24.37 26.55 12.26
N GLY A 78 -23.26 27.28 12.43
CA GLY A 78 -23.13 28.50 13.25
C GLY A 78 -22.70 29.71 12.42
N GLU A 79 -23.08 29.71 11.15
CA GLU A 79 -22.60 30.67 10.15
C GLU A 79 -23.25 32.04 10.44
N LEU A 80 -22.42 33.04 10.74
CA LEU A 80 -22.86 34.42 10.95
C LEU A 80 -23.25 35.04 9.60
N LEU A 81 -24.46 35.58 9.51
CA LEU A 81 -24.95 36.36 8.36
C LEU A 81 -24.14 37.63 8.13
#